data_AF-G2FD24-F1
#
_entry.id   AF-G2FD24-F1
#
_cell.length_a   1.000
_cell.length_b   1.000
_cell.length_c   1.000
_cell.angle_alpha   90.00
_cell.angle_beta   90.00
_cell.angle_gamma   90.00
#
_symmetry.space_group_name_H-M   'P 1'
#
loop_
_entity.id
_entity.type
_entity.pdbx_description
1 polymer ?
#
loop_
_entity_poly.entity_id
_entity_poly.type
_entity_poly.pdbx_seq_one_letter_code
_entity_poly.pdbx_strand_id
1 'polypeptide(L)'
;MTAKFATRFDQMEADHIALNPSPDNAIAWHAKQLWLLDQRKLPASAEYLELRSAEATADAIREMVVRGAPAIGITAAYGVVLAARTAYAAAGSGWKSAIQLDLGRLRDSRPTAVNLFWALDRMRG
;
A
#
# COMPACT_ATOMS: atom_id res chain seq x y z
N MET A 1 6.10 0.19 45.50
CA MET A 1 4.77 -0.44 45.34
C MET A 1 3.80 0.71 45.11
N THR A 2 3.16 0.93 43.97
CA THR A 2 2.47 -0.02 43.09
C THR A 2 2.31 0.63 41.71
N ALA A 3 3.18 0.28 40.76
CA ALA A 3 2.97 0.55 39.34
C ALA A 3 2.44 -0.74 38.72
N LYS A 4 1.12 -0.93 38.71
CA LYS A 4 0.52 -2.17 38.18
C LYS A 4 -0.95 -2.01 37.77
N PHE A 5 -1.30 -0.93 37.08
CA PHE A 5 -2.59 -0.82 36.38
C PHE A 5 -2.46 -0.02 35.07
N ALA A 6 -1.37 -0.22 34.33
CA ALA A 6 -1.43 -0.03 32.88
C ALA A 6 -2.15 -1.25 32.33
N THR A 7 -3.40 -1.04 31.96
CA THR A 7 -4.35 -2.04 31.50
C THR A 7 -3.77 -2.83 30.33
N ARG A 8 -3.96 -4.15 30.34
CA ARG A 8 -3.64 -5.10 29.26
C ARG A 8 -4.13 -4.67 27.86
N PHE A 9 -5.03 -3.69 27.78
CA PHE A 9 -5.53 -3.07 26.56
C PHE A 9 -4.55 -2.08 25.92
N ASP A 10 -3.76 -1.32 26.67
CA ASP A 10 -2.78 -0.37 26.10
C ASP A 10 -1.58 -1.08 25.46
N GLN A 11 -1.26 -2.30 25.94
CA GLN A 11 -0.19 -3.12 25.36
C GLN A 11 -0.64 -3.89 24.10
N MET A 12 -1.93 -3.92 23.78
CA MET A 12 -2.46 -4.55 22.57
C MET A 12 -2.53 -3.60 21.35
N GLU A 13 -2.33 -2.29 21.54
CA GLU A 13 -2.41 -1.31 20.44
C GLU A 13 -1.11 -1.16 19.63
N ALA A 14 0.02 -1.72 20.08
CA ALA A 14 1.33 -1.47 19.46
C ALA A 14 1.86 -2.57 18.54
N ASP A 15 1.48 -3.84 18.71
CA ASP A 15 2.25 -4.94 18.12
C ASP A 15 1.37 -5.97 17.38
N HIS A 16 1.51 -5.94 16.05
CA HIS A 16 1.17 -6.97 15.08
C HIS A 16 -0.33 -7.20 14.82
N ILE A 17 -0.85 -6.63 13.72
CA ILE A 17 -1.66 -7.51 12.85
C ILE A 17 -0.70 -8.63 12.45
N ALA A 18 -0.86 -9.81 13.07
CA ALA A 18 -0.40 -11.04 12.44
C ALA A 18 -1.18 -11.11 11.12
N LEU A 19 -0.56 -10.65 10.03
CA LEU A 19 -1.11 -10.79 8.69
C LEU A 19 -1.13 -12.28 8.38
N ASN A 20 -2.15 -12.97 8.90
CA ASN A 20 -2.39 -14.37 8.66
C ASN A 20 -3.01 -14.47 7.28
N PRO A 21 -2.32 -15.07 6.29
CA PRO A 21 -2.81 -15.13 4.93
C PRO A 21 -4.20 -15.76 4.90
N SER A 22 -5.16 -15.04 4.33
CA SER A 22 -6.52 -15.50 4.07
C SER A 22 -6.91 -15.08 2.65
N PRO A 23 -8.00 -15.65 2.09
CA PRO A 23 -8.51 -15.22 0.80
C PRO A 23 -8.84 -13.71 0.73
N ASP A 24 -9.11 -13.08 1.87
CA ASP A 24 -9.69 -11.74 1.95
C ASP A 24 -8.65 -10.62 2.25
N ASN A 25 -7.37 -10.96 2.46
CA ASN A 25 -6.35 -10.00 2.89
C ASN A 25 -5.08 -9.98 2.02
N ALA A 26 -5.22 -10.25 0.72
CA ALA A 26 -4.12 -10.14 -0.24
C ALA A 26 -3.57 -8.71 -0.38
N ILE A 27 -4.39 -7.70 -0.06
CA ILE A 27 -4.03 -6.28 0.02
C ILE A 27 -4.51 -5.78 1.37
N ALA A 28 -3.61 -5.26 2.19
CA ALA A 28 -3.94 -4.73 3.51
C ALA A 28 -3.33 -3.33 3.71
N TRP A 29 -4.06 -2.47 4.42
CA TRP A 29 -3.52 -1.19 4.91
C TRP A 29 -3.40 -1.27 6.42
N HIS A 30 -2.17 -1.23 6.93
CA HIS A 30 -1.89 -1.37 8.36
C HIS A 30 -0.69 -0.52 8.77
N ALA A 31 -0.74 0.03 9.98
CA ALA A 31 0.29 0.93 10.50
C ALA A 31 0.65 2.09 9.54
N LYS A 32 -0.35 2.57 8.79
CA LYS A 32 -0.22 3.61 7.75
C LYS A 32 0.61 3.18 6.53
N GLN A 33 0.76 1.88 6.28
CA GLN A 33 1.56 1.33 5.19
C GLN A 33 0.73 0.32 4.40
N LEU A 34 1.12 0.12 3.14
CA LEU A 34 0.51 -0.88 2.26
C LEU A 34 1.23 -2.22 2.45
N TRP A 35 0.48 -3.29 2.62
CA TRP A 35 0.98 -4.64 2.72
C TRP A 35 0.37 -5.48 1.61
N LEU A 36 1.21 -6.19 0.85
CA LEU A 36 0.79 -7.09 -0.21
C LEU A 36 1.24 -8.51 0.09
N LEU A 37 0.33 -9.47 -0.04
CA LEU A 37 0.70 -10.89 -0.09
C LEU A 37 1.47 -11.14 -1.39
N ASP A 38 2.69 -11.67 -1.30
CA ASP A 38 3.51 -11.97 -2.47
C ASP A 38 2.98 -13.20 -3.22
N GLN A 39 2.14 -12.95 -4.22
CA GLN A 39 1.47 -14.00 -4.97
C GLN A 39 2.43 -14.83 -5.85
N ARG A 40 3.69 -14.40 -6.02
CA ARG A 40 4.73 -15.15 -6.73
C ARG A 40 5.21 -16.35 -5.94
N LYS A 41 5.08 -16.29 -4.61
CA LYS A 41 5.55 -17.32 -3.67
C LYS A 41 4.51 -18.39 -3.34
N LEU A 42 3.24 -18.13 -3.65
CA LEU A 42 2.17 -19.08 -3.45
C LEU A 42 2.26 -20.27 -4.44
N PRO A 43 1.92 -21.51 -4.02
CA PRO A 43 1.46 -21.90 -2.68
C PRO A 43 2.60 -22.26 -1.70
N ALA A 44 3.87 -22.16 -2.13
CA ALA A 44 5.02 -22.63 -1.35
C ALA A 44 5.24 -21.84 -0.05
N SER A 45 5.03 -20.52 -0.09
CA SER A 45 5.06 -19.67 1.09
C SER A 45 4.11 -18.49 0.92
N ALA A 46 3.58 -18.02 2.04
CA ALA A 46 2.66 -16.90 2.11
C ALA A 46 3.32 -15.78 2.92
N GLU A 47 4.01 -14.91 2.20
CA GLU A 47 4.79 -13.81 2.76
C GLU A 47 4.20 -12.46 2.36
N TYR A 48 4.27 -11.49 3.27
CA TYR A 48 3.83 -10.13 2.99
C TYR A 48 5.02 -9.21 2.73
N LEU A 49 4.84 -8.30 1.77
CA LEU A 49 5.75 -7.19 1.51
C LEU A 49 5.13 -5.90 2.04
N GLU A 50 5.89 -5.18 2.87
CA GLU A 50 5.55 -3.83 3.31
C GLU A 50 6.03 -2.81 2.26
N LEU A 51 5.11 -2.01 1.74
CA LEU A 51 5.37 -0.96 0.76
C LEU A 51 5.15 0.40 1.39
N ARG A 52 6.19 1.24 1.28
CA ARG A 52 6.26 2.55 1.97
C ARG A 52 6.27 3.74 1.02
N SER A 53 6.28 3.52 -0.29
CA SER A 53 6.35 4.57 -1.31
C SER A 53 5.60 4.17 -2.58
N ALA A 54 5.25 5.15 -3.41
CA ALA A 54 4.67 4.88 -4.73
C ALA A 54 5.64 4.15 -5.67
N GLU A 55 6.94 4.35 -5.52
CA GLU A 55 7.98 3.59 -6.24
C GLU A 55 7.91 2.10 -5.88
N ALA A 56 7.93 1.76 -4.59
CA ALA A 56 7.81 0.37 -4.14
C ALA A 56 6.47 -0.27 -4.58
N THR A 57 5.38 0.51 -4.59
CA THR A 57 4.09 0.08 -5.14
C THR A 57 4.16 -0.19 -6.65
N ALA A 58 4.77 0.70 -7.43
CA ALA A 58 4.92 0.54 -8.86
C ALA A 58 5.78 -0.71 -9.19
N ASP A 59 6.85 -0.94 -8.43
CA ASP A 59 7.70 -2.11 -8.57
C ASP A 59 6.94 -3.39 -8.24
N ALA A 60 6.18 -3.42 -7.15
CA ALA A 60 5.36 -4.57 -6.79
C ALA A 60 4.30 -4.91 -7.87
N ILE A 61 3.68 -3.90 -8.50
CA ILE A 61 2.77 -4.09 -9.63
C ILE A 61 3.50 -4.65 -10.86
N ARG A 62 4.69 -4.11 -11.18
CA ARG A 62 5.50 -4.50 -12.34
C ARG A 62 6.02 -5.92 -12.21
N GLU A 63 6.50 -6.28 -11.02
CA GLU A 63 7.03 -7.62 -10.71
C GLU A 63 5.94 -8.67 -10.48
N MET A 64 4.66 -8.30 -10.58
CA MET A 64 3.52 -9.19 -10.36
C MET A 64 3.47 -9.80 -8.94
N VAL A 65 3.94 -9.05 -7.93
CA VAL A 65 3.65 -9.35 -6.50
C VAL A 65 2.14 -9.44 -6.30
N VAL A 66 1.40 -8.52 -6.93
CA VAL A 66 -0.06 -8.51 -7.00
C VAL A 66 -0.52 -8.74 -8.43
N ARG A 67 -1.61 -9.50 -8.60
CA ARG A 67 -2.25 -9.79 -9.89
C ARG A 67 -3.77 -9.79 -9.75
N GLY A 68 -4.44 -9.72 -10.90
CA GLY A 68 -5.88 -9.50 -11.01
C GLY A 68 -6.19 -8.02 -11.22
N ALA A 69 -7.00 -7.71 -12.23
CA ALA A 69 -7.22 -6.32 -12.65
C ALA A 69 -7.76 -5.42 -11.51
N PRO A 70 -8.77 -5.84 -10.71
CA PRO A 70 -9.24 -5.04 -9.57
C PRO A 70 -8.16 -4.82 -8.52
N ALA A 71 -7.40 -5.87 -8.18
CA ALA A 71 -6.34 -5.83 -7.17
C ALA A 71 -5.20 -4.86 -7.56
N ILE A 72 -4.83 -4.83 -8.84
CA ILE A 72 -3.85 -3.88 -9.37
C ILE A 72 -4.37 -2.43 -9.21
N GLY A 73 -5.64 -2.17 -9.52
CA GLY A 73 -6.25 -0.85 -9.33
C GLY A 73 -6.26 -0.38 -7.87
N ILE A 74 -6.66 -1.27 -6.95
CA ILE A 74 -6.66 -1.01 -5.50
C ILE A 74 -5.23 -0.72 -5.00
N THR A 75 -4.26 -1.53 -5.45
CA THR A 75 -2.84 -1.36 -5.10
C THR A 75 -2.31 0.00 -5.58
N ALA A 76 -2.62 0.38 -6.83
CA ALA A 76 -2.23 1.68 -7.38
C ALA A 76 -2.83 2.84 -6.58
N ALA A 77 -4.11 2.74 -6.18
CA ALA A 77 -4.76 3.76 -5.34
C ALA A 77 -4.07 3.93 -3.98
N TYR A 78 -3.68 2.84 -3.31
CA TYR A 78 -2.88 2.93 -2.08
C TYR A 78 -1.47 3.51 -2.33
N GLY A 79 -0.87 3.24 -3.49
CA GLY A 79 0.34 3.93 -3.94
C GLY A 79 0.16 5.45 -3.98
N VAL A 80 -0.97 5.94 -4.48
CA VAL A 80 -1.29 7.37 -4.48
C VAL A 80 -1.41 7.91 -3.06
N VAL A 81 -2.01 7.16 -2.12
CA VAL A 81 -2.11 7.58 -0.70
C VAL A 81 -0.72 7.73 -0.09
N LEU A 82 0.20 6.79 -0.34
CA LEU A 82 1.59 6.88 0.13
C LEU A 82 2.29 8.11 -0.45
N ALA A 83 2.18 8.32 -1.77
CA ALA A 83 2.76 9.49 -2.43
C ALA A 83 2.20 10.82 -1.91
N ALA A 84 0.88 10.92 -1.75
CA ALA A 84 0.22 12.13 -1.27
C ALA A 84 0.68 12.50 0.14
N ARG A 85 0.86 11.51 1.03
CA ARG A 85 1.37 11.74 2.39
C ARG A 85 2.81 12.24 2.39
N THR A 86 3.67 11.64 1.58
CA THR A 86 5.06 12.08 1.42
C THR A 86 5.14 13.49 0.83
N ALA A 87 4.38 13.75 -0.24
CA ALA A 87 4.30 15.05 -0.90
C ALA A 87 3.76 16.13 0.04
N TYR A 88 2.73 15.83 0.85
CA TYR A 88 2.17 16.77 1.82
C TYR A 88 3.14 17.09 2.94
N ALA A 89 3.84 16.09 3.48
CA ALA A 89 4.86 16.32 4.49
C ALA A 89 6.02 17.20 3.98
N ALA A 90 6.38 17.06 2.70
CA ALA A 90 7.48 17.83 2.09
C ALA A 90 7.09 19.24 1.62
N ALA A 91 5.88 19.40 1.05
CA ALA A 91 5.49 20.60 0.30
C ALA A 91 4.23 21.31 0.82
N GLY A 92 3.58 20.81 1.88
CA GLY A 92 2.37 21.41 2.44
C GLY A 92 1.26 21.58 1.39
N SER A 93 0.80 22.81 1.16
CA SER A 93 -0.21 23.13 0.13
C SER A 93 0.25 22.84 -1.30
N GLY A 94 1.55 22.80 -1.57
CA GLY A 94 2.14 22.49 -2.87
C GLY A 94 2.15 20.99 -3.23
N TRP A 95 1.60 20.13 -2.37
CA TRP A 95 1.68 18.66 -2.52
C TRP A 95 1.09 18.13 -3.84
N LYS A 96 0.05 18.79 -4.38
CA LYS A 96 -0.58 18.37 -5.64
C LYS A 96 0.37 18.48 -6.84
N SER A 97 1.31 19.41 -6.81
CA SER A 97 2.36 19.50 -7.84
C SER A 97 3.47 18.50 -7.56
N ALA A 98 3.85 18.33 -6.28
CA ALA A 98 4.91 17.42 -5.89
C ALA A 98 4.60 15.94 -6.16
N ILE A 99 3.32 15.54 -6.13
CA ILE A 99 2.90 14.13 -6.35
C ILE A 99 2.96 13.69 -7.83
N GLN A 100 3.11 14.61 -8.80
CA GLN A 100 2.93 14.28 -10.22
C GLN A 100 3.93 13.23 -10.73
N LEU A 101 5.16 13.27 -10.24
CA LEU A 101 6.19 12.27 -10.58
C LEU A 101 5.76 10.86 -10.13
N ASP A 102 5.22 10.74 -8.92
CA ASP A 102 4.77 9.46 -8.37
C ASP A 102 3.53 8.93 -9.08
N LEU A 103 2.60 9.80 -9.48
CA LEU A 103 1.47 9.40 -10.32
C LEU A 103 1.93 8.86 -11.67
N GLY A 104 2.97 9.46 -12.27
CA GLY A 104 3.60 8.94 -13.49
C GLY A 104 4.18 7.55 -13.30
N ARG A 105 4.98 7.35 -12.24
CA ARG A 105 5.57 6.03 -11.90
C ARG A 105 4.52 4.94 -11.75
N LEU A 106 3.44 5.23 -11.02
CA LEU A 106 2.33 4.27 -10.85
C LEU A 106 1.66 3.98 -12.19
N ARG A 107 1.42 5.00 -13.02
CA ARG A 107 0.81 4.87 -14.35
C ARG A 107 1.61 3.97 -15.27
N ASP A 108 2.93 4.10 -15.23
CA ASP A 108 3.86 3.37 -16.10
C ASP A 108 4.19 1.95 -15.61
N SER A 109 3.75 1.58 -14.41
CA SER A 109 4.03 0.26 -13.84
C SER A 109 3.45 -0.89 -14.66
N ARG A 110 2.29 -0.68 -15.33
CA ARG A 110 1.69 -1.68 -16.23
C ARG A 110 0.78 -1.02 -17.29
N PRO A 111 1.32 -0.61 -18.46
CA PRO A 111 0.63 0.23 -19.45
C PRO A 111 -0.65 -0.32 -20.09
N THR A 112 -0.98 -1.60 -19.86
CA THR A 112 -2.19 -2.26 -20.39
C THR A 112 -3.25 -2.53 -19.31
N ALA A 113 -2.97 -2.22 -18.04
CA ALA A 113 -3.90 -2.50 -16.93
C ALA A 113 -5.00 -1.43 -16.84
N VAL A 114 -6.14 -1.65 -17.49
CA VAL A 114 -7.27 -0.69 -17.51
C VAL A 114 -7.70 -0.24 -16.11
N ASN A 115 -7.81 -1.15 -15.15
CA ASN A 115 -8.18 -0.83 -13.77
C ASN A 115 -7.13 0.03 -13.03
N LEU A 116 -5.87 -0.04 -13.43
CA LEU A 116 -4.82 0.84 -12.91
C LEU A 116 -5.11 2.28 -13.33
N PHE A 117 -5.33 2.50 -14.63
CA PHE A 117 -5.65 3.84 -15.15
C PHE A 117 -6.93 4.38 -14.55
N TRP A 118 -8.00 3.56 -14.51
CA TRP A 118 -9.26 3.95 -13.88
C TRP A 118 -9.08 4.40 -12.43
N ALA A 119 -8.30 3.66 -11.63
CA ALA A 119 -8.04 4.01 -10.24
C ALA A 119 -7.23 5.31 -10.12
N LEU A 120 -6.17 5.47 -10.93
CA LEU A 120 -5.35 6.70 -10.92
C LEU A 120 -6.14 7.93 -11.35
N ASP A 121 -6.96 7.80 -12.40
CA ASP A 121 -7.78 8.90 -12.90
C ASP A 121 -8.84 9.29 -11.86
N ARG A 122 -9.47 8.31 -11.19
CA ARG A 122 -10.40 8.57 -10.07
C ARG A 122 -9.72 9.27 -8.89
N MET A 123 -8.47 8.95 -8.59
CA MET A 123 -7.72 9.55 -7.48
C MET A 123 -7.23 10.97 -7.79
N ARG A 124 -7.13 11.35 -9.07
CA ARG A 124 -6.73 12.71 -9.50
C ARG A 124 -7.83 13.76 -9.28
N GLY A 125 -9.09 13.34 -9.23
CA GLY A 125 -10.26 14.20 -9.08
C GLY A 125 -10.97 14.45 -10.40
#